data_AF-A0A511UJF7-F1
#
_entry.id   AF-A0A511UJF7-F1
#
_cell.length_a   1.000
_cell.length_b   1.000
_cell.length_c   1.000
_cell.angle_alpha   90.00
_cell.angle_beta   90.00
_cell.angle_gamma   90.00
#
_symmetry.space_group_name_H-M   'P 1'
#
loop_
_entity.id
_entity.type
_entity.pdbx_description
1 polymer ?
#
loop_
_entity_poly.entity_id
_entity_poly.type
_entity_poly.pdbx_seq_one_letter_code
_entity_poly.pdbx_strand_id
1 'polypeptide(L)'
;MTTKNMSRIKPLSADEKTRLLALVRERALHDEVSFANEAKREGLEEGREDVARKLIEMNLLTDTQIAAASELTENDIKALRKEIKH
;
A
#
# COMPACT_ATOMS: atom_id res chain seq x y z
N MET A 1 54.60 -4.57 18.81
CA MET A 1 53.67 -3.89 19.73
C MET A 1 52.41 -3.44 18.98
N THR A 2 51.43 -4.33 18.76
CA THR A 2 50.26 -4.03 17.90
C THR A 2 48.92 -4.52 18.46
N THR A 3 48.90 -5.21 19.59
CA THR A 3 47.70 -5.86 20.14
C THR A 3 46.71 -4.91 20.82
N LYS A 4 47.14 -3.75 21.30
CA LYS A 4 46.31 -2.83 22.13
C LYS A 4 45.31 -1.97 21.33
N ASN A 5 45.55 -1.75 20.03
CA ASN A 5 44.61 -1.00 19.18
C ASN A 5 43.47 -1.87 18.67
N MET A 6 43.73 -3.14 18.31
CA MET A 6 42.69 -4.05 17.85
C MET A 6 41.64 -4.38 18.92
N SER A 7 41.99 -4.39 20.20
CA SER A 7 41.04 -4.66 21.29
C SER A 7 40.06 -3.51 21.54
N ARG A 8 40.43 -2.27 21.21
CA ARG A 8 39.57 -1.07 21.33
C ARG A 8 38.64 -0.89 20.13
N ILE A 9 39.04 -1.35 18.95
CA ILE A 9 38.25 -1.23 17.71
C ILE A 9 37.09 -2.23 17.67
N LYS A 10 37.24 -3.44 18.25
CA LYS A 10 36.18 -4.46 18.31
C LYS A 10 34.87 -3.99 18.96
N PRO A 11 34.86 -3.39 20.17
CA PRO A 11 33.62 -2.91 20.78
C PRO A 11 33.01 -1.73 20.00
N LEU A 12 33.83 -0.77 19.54
CA LEU A 12 33.35 0.35 18.70
C LEU A 12 32.71 -0.14 17.39
N SER A 13 33.30 -1.14 16.74
CA SER A 13 32.75 -1.78 15.54
C SER A 13 31.49 -2.61 15.82
N ALA A 14 31.39 -3.25 16.99
CA ALA A 14 30.18 -3.95 17.42
C ALA A 14 29.01 -2.98 17.66
N ASP A 15 29.28 -1.82 18.27
CA ASP A 15 28.29 -0.75 18.49
C ASP A 15 27.84 -0.11 17.18
N GLU A 16 28.74 0.06 16.21
CA GLU A 16 28.41 0.52 14.86
C GLU A 16 27.53 -0.49 14.11
N LYS A 17 27.90 -1.78 14.12
CA LYS A 17 27.09 -2.85 13.53
C LYS A 17 25.72 -2.95 14.18
N THR A 18 25.64 -2.76 15.49
CA THR A 18 24.37 -2.75 16.23
C THR A 18 23.48 -1.58 15.80
N ARG A 19 24.06 -0.39 15.62
CA ARG A 19 23.34 0.77 15.08
C ARG A 19 22.86 0.55 13.65
N LEU A 20 23.70 0.01 12.78
CA LEU A 20 23.30 -0.33 11.41
C LEU A 20 22.17 -1.37 11.38
N LEU A 21 22.26 -2.40 12.22
CA LEU A 21 21.21 -3.42 12.32
C LEU A 21 19.89 -2.81 12.80
N ALA A 22 19.92 -1.90 13.77
CA ALA A 22 18.74 -1.19 14.24
C ALA A 22 18.09 -0.35 13.13
N LEU A 23 18.88 0.38 12.35
CA LEU A 23 18.39 1.18 11.22
C LEU A 23 17.78 0.32 10.11
N VAL A 24 18.43 -0.79 9.75
CA VAL A 24 17.90 -1.73 8.76
C VAL A 24 16.58 -2.33 9.22
N ARG A 25 16.48 -2.67 10.52
CA ARG A 25 15.25 -3.20 11.10
C ARG A 25 14.12 -2.16 11.12
N GLU A 26 14.42 -0.93 11.52
CA GLU A 26 13.46 0.18 11.49
C GLU A 26 12.95 0.41 10.06
N ARG A 27 13.86 0.42 9.09
CA ARG A 27 13.51 0.54 7.68
C ARG A 27 12.62 -0.59 7.20
N ALA A 28 12.96 -1.84 7.52
CA ALA A 28 12.16 -3.00 7.14
C ALA A 28 10.73 -2.92 7.71
N LEU A 29 10.59 -2.54 8.98
CA LEU A 29 9.28 -2.35 9.61
C LEU A 29 8.47 -1.24 8.93
N HIS A 30 9.13 -0.13 8.59
CA HIS A 30 8.47 0.96 7.86
C HIS A 30 8.01 0.52 6.47
N ASP A 31 8.86 -0.19 5.73
CA ASP A 31 8.54 -0.69 4.40
C ASP A 31 7.38 -1.71 4.49
N GLU A 32 7.39 -2.64 5.44
CA GLU A 32 6.28 -3.58 5.69
C GLU A 32 4.94 -2.86 5.94
N VAL A 33 4.93 -1.85 6.81
CA VAL A 33 3.73 -1.04 7.09
C VAL A 33 3.29 -0.28 5.84
N SER A 34 4.24 0.24 5.06
CA SER A 34 3.95 0.96 3.82
C SER A 34 3.28 0.03 2.80
N PHE A 35 3.83 -1.17 2.59
CA PHE A 35 3.25 -2.18 1.70
C PHE A 35 1.85 -2.61 2.17
N ALA A 36 1.65 -2.84 3.46
CA ALA A 36 0.35 -3.22 4.00
C ALA A 36 -0.70 -2.12 3.79
N ASN A 37 -0.32 -0.85 3.98
CA ASN A 37 -1.20 0.29 3.74
C ASN A 37 -1.53 0.47 2.26
N GLU A 38 -0.56 0.26 1.38
CA GLU A 38 -0.74 0.31 -0.07
C GLU A 38 -1.73 -0.77 -0.52
N ALA A 39 -1.48 -2.03 -0.14
CA ALA A 39 -2.35 -3.15 -0.47
C ALA A 39 -3.78 -2.95 0.06
N LYS A 40 -3.93 -2.36 1.25
CA LYS A 40 -5.25 -2.00 1.80
C LYS A 40 -5.94 -0.92 0.97
N ARG A 41 -5.21 0.10 0.49
CA ARG A 41 -5.77 1.16 -0.35
C ARG A 41 -6.21 0.61 -1.70
N GLU A 42 -5.34 -0.14 -2.37
CA GLU A 42 -5.63 -0.82 -3.64
C GLU A 42 -6.86 -1.72 -3.50
N GLY A 43 -6.93 -2.57 -2.47
CA GLY A 43 -8.07 -3.45 -2.25
C GLY A 43 -9.39 -2.72 -1.95
N LEU A 44 -9.33 -1.52 -1.34
CA LEU A 44 -10.52 -0.67 -1.17
C LEU A 44 -10.96 -0.04 -2.48
N GLU A 45 -10.03 0.41 -3.32
CA GLU A 45 -10.31 0.97 -4.64
C GLU A 45 -10.91 -0.10 -5.58
N GLU A 46 -10.27 -1.26 -5.68
CA GLU A 46 -10.78 -2.42 -6.43
C GLU A 46 -12.17 -2.85 -5.95
N GLY A 47 -12.38 -2.90 -4.63
CA GLY A 47 -13.67 -3.26 -4.05
C GLY A 47 -14.79 -2.27 -4.41
N ARG A 48 -14.50 -0.97 -4.47
CA ARG A 48 -15.46 0.06 -4.89
C ARG A 48 -15.84 -0.11 -6.36
N GLU A 49 -14.84 -0.33 -7.22
CA GLU A 49 -15.08 -0.57 -8.64
C GLU A 49 -15.88 -1.84 -8.88
N ASP A 50 -15.58 -2.93 -8.18
CA ASP A 50 -16.30 -4.20 -8.31
C ASP A 50 -17.78 -4.09 -7.90
N VAL A 51 -18.06 -3.33 -6.85
CA VAL A 51 -19.45 -3.01 -6.47
C VAL A 51 -20.12 -2.22 -7.59
N ALA A 52 -19.46 -1.17 -8.10
CA ALA A 52 -20.01 -0.38 -9.21
C ALA A 52 -20.27 -1.23 -10.46
N ARG A 53 -19.34 -2.10 -10.87
CA ARG A 53 -19.50 -3.02 -12.02
C ARG A 53 -20.73 -3.91 -11.86
N LYS A 54 -20.88 -4.57 -10.70
CA LYS A 54 -22.06 -5.40 -10.40
C LYS A 54 -23.36 -4.62 -10.46
N LEU A 55 -23.39 -3.39 -9.92
CA LEU A 55 -24.58 -2.54 -9.97
C LEU A 55 -24.92 -2.07 -11.39
N ILE A 56 -23.90 -1.79 -12.22
CA ILE A 56 -24.08 -1.48 -13.64
C ILE A 56 -24.67 -2.69 -14.37
N GLU A 57 -24.14 -3.89 -14.16
CA GLU A 57 -24.63 -5.14 -14.76
C GLU A 57 -26.08 -5.43 -14.39
N MET A 58 -26.47 -5.14 -13.14
CA MET A 58 -27.87 -5.29 -12.70
C MET A 58 -28.81 -4.33 -13.45
N ASN A 59 -28.31 -3.19 -13.96
CA ASN A 59 -29.06 -2.21 -14.75
C ASN A 59 -30.35 -1.70 -14.08
N LEU A 60 -30.36 -1.64 -12.73
CA LEU A 60 -31.50 -1.20 -11.93
C LEU A 60 -31.35 0.22 -11.38
N LEU A 61 -30.14 0.78 -11.41
CA LEU A 61 -29.78 2.05 -10.77
C LEU A 61 -29.27 3.08 -11.77
N THR A 62 -29.46 4.36 -11.45
CA THR A 62 -28.88 5.49 -12.20
C THR A 62 -27.40 5.66 -11.85
N ASP A 63 -26.62 6.29 -12.74
CA ASP A 63 -25.20 6.54 -12.50
C ASP A 63 -24.94 7.34 -11.21
N THR A 64 -25.86 8.24 -10.87
CA THR A 64 -25.85 9.00 -9.60
C THR A 64 -26.03 8.11 -8.37
N GLN A 65 -26.92 7.12 -8.43
CA GLN A 65 -27.16 6.17 -7.34
C GLN A 65 -25.99 5.20 -7.18
N ILE A 66 -25.41 4.74 -8.30
CA ILE A 66 -24.24 3.87 -8.29
C ILE A 66 -23.05 4.61 -7.69
N ALA A 67 -22.77 5.84 -8.14
CA ALA A 67 -21.72 6.69 -7.60
C ALA A 67 -21.84 6.88 -6.08
N ALA A 68 -23.05 7.14 -5.58
CA ALA A 68 -23.31 7.27 -4.15
C ALA A 68 -23.09 5.95 -3.38
N ALA A 69 -23.47 4.80 -3.95
CA ALA A 69 -23.35 3.50 -3.29
C ALA A 69 -21.93 2.92 -3.30
N SER A 70 -21.14 3.21 -4.33
CA SER A 70 -19.76 2.73 -4.48
C SER A 70 -18.71 3.73 -4.01
N GLU A 71 -19.10 4.91 -3.52
CA GLU A 71 -18.21 6.02 -3.18
C GLU A 71 -17.26 6.38 -4.34
N LEU A 72 -17.79 6.39 -5.57
CA LEU A 72 -17.10 6.81 -6.79
C LEU A 72 -17.74 8.07 -7.38
N THR A 73 -17.08 8.72 -8.33
CA THR A 73 -17.70 9.84 -9.04
C THR A 73 -18.55 9.34 -10.21
N GLU A 74 -19.54 10.13 -10.64
CA GLU A 74 -20.31 9.81 -11.85
C GLU A 74 -19.44 9.64 -13.10
N ASN A 75 -18.27 10.30 -13.15
CA ASN A 75 -17.35 10.17 -14.26
C ASN A 75 -16.70 8.78 -14.28
N ASP A 76 -16.35 8.25 -13.12
CA ASP A 76 -15.79 6.89 -12.98
C ASP A 76 -16.84 5.85 -13.38
N ILE A 77 -18.10 6.02 -12.95
CA ILE A 77 -19.21 5.15 -13.36
C ILE A 77 -19.43 5.18 -14.88
N LYS A 78 -19.35 6.36 -15.50
CA LYS A 78 -19.45 6.50 -16.96
C LYS A 78 -18.27 5.84 -17.69
N ALA A 79 -17.07 5.87 -17.11
CA ALA A 79 -15.91 5.17 -17.65
C ALA A 79 -16.10 3.65 -17.56
N LEU A 80 -16.47 3.14 -16.38
CA LEU A 80 -16.76 1.71 -16.15
C LEU A 80 -17.88 1.19 -17.07
N ARG A 81 -18.95 1.97 -17.29
CA ARG A 81 -20.01 1.62 -18.24
C ARG A 81 -19.51 1.46 -19.68
N LYS A 82 -18.53 2.29 -20.09
CA LYS A 82 -17.94 2.16 -21.44
C LYS A 82 -17.11 0.89 -21.53
N GLU A 83 -16.30 0.62 -20.50
CA GLU A 83 -15.46 -0.57 -20.43
C GLU A 83 -16.28 -1.86 -20.50
N ILE A 84 -17.38 -1.98 -19.76
CA ILE A 84 -18.25 -3.17 -19.75
C ILE A 84 -19.00 -3.37 -21.08
N LYS A 85 -19.26 -2.29 -21.83
CA LYS A 85 -20.03 -2.35 -23.09
C LYS A 85 -19.15 -2.74 -24.29
N HIS A 86 -17.83 -2.72 -24.13
CA HIS A 86 -16.85 -3.15 -25.14
C HIS A 86 -16.54 -4.63 -25.01
#